data_AF-A0A368A1X3-F1
#
_entry.id   AF-A0A368A1X3-F1
#
_cell.length_a   1.000
_cell.length_b   1.000
_cell.length_c   1.000
_cell.angle_alpha   90.00
_cell.angle_beta   90.00
_cell.angle_gamma   90.00
#
_symmetry.space_group_name_H-M   'P 1'
#
loop_
_entity.id
_entity.type
_entity.pdbx_description
1 polymer ?
#
loop_
_entity_poly.entity_id
_entity_poly.type
_entity_poly.pdbx_seq_one_letter_code
_entity_poly.pdbx_strand_id
1 'polypeptide(L)'
;MLGLERLFQEDKEEGSLDVMIMGKNFLTIALIIFIKCLAHWISTVLPLIIVAPFCAILLNMELFAIKATVISLLFGTFAITLIGAVGAALTIALPRGGMMLSIIVLPLLIPVLIFGVSAVHAATETAVIPITPFLFLLAITLLFSIFGPITAAVALKCTSG
;
A
#
# COMPACT_ATOMS: atom_id res chain seq x y z
N MET A 1 0.33 10.00 -1.00
CA MET A 1 -0.33 9.96 0.32
C MET A 1 -1.63 10.78 0.35
N LEU A 2 -1.73 11.89 -0.38
CA LEU A 2 -2.94 12.72 -0.48
C LEU A 2 -4.24 11.97 -0.84
N GLY A 3 -4.18 10.94 -1.71
CA GLY A 3 -5.37 10.15 -2.08
C GLY A 3 -5.85 9.17 -1.00
N LEU A 4 -4.97 8.78 -0.08
CA LEU A 4 -5.27 7.78 0.96
C LEU A 4 -5.75 8.45 2.25
N GLU A 5 -5.27 9.67 2.53
CA GLU A 5 -5.82 10.55 3.57
C GLU A 5 -7.29 10.89 3.28
N ARG A 6 -7.60 11.21 2.02
CA ARG A 6 -8.97 11.48 1.59
C ARG A 6 -9.89 10.27 1.69
N LEU A 7 -9.36 9.06 1.50
CA LEU A 7 -10.15 7.83 1.44
C LEU A 7 -11.07 7.63 2.66
N PHE A 8 -10.63 8.04 3.86
CA PHE A 8 -11.45 7.95 5.08
C PHE A 8 -11.96 9.30 5.57
N GLN A 9 -11.30 10.42 5.21
CA GLN A 9 -11.81 11.75 5.55
C GLN A 9 -13.13 12.05 4.83
N GLU A 10 -13.27 11.66 3.56
CA GLU A 10 -14.53 11.81 2.81
C GLU A 10 -15.65 11.01 3.47
N ASP A 11 -15.39 9.76 3.88
CA ASP A 11 -16.39 8.95 4.62
C ASP A 11 -16.79 9.58 5.95
N LYS A 12 -15.85 10.26 6.63
CA LYS A 12 -16.08 10.92 7.92
C LYS A 12 -16.91 12.18 7.74
N GLU A 13 -16.61 12.99 6.73
CA GLU A 13 -17.36 14.21 6.40
C GLU A 13 -18.79 13.89 5.96
N GLU A 14 -18.99 12.78 5.25
CA GLU A 14 -20.32 12.31 4.83
C GLU A 14 -21.09 11.55 5.93
N GLY A 15 -20.47 11.23 7.07
CA GLY A 15 -21.07 10.45 8.16
C GLY A 15 -21.21 8.94 7.88
N SER A 16 -20.77 8.49 6.69
CA SER A 16 -20.74 7.07 6.30
C SER A 16 -19.83 6.23 7.21
N LEU A 17 -18.75 6.84 7.70
CA LEU A 17 -17.81 6.21 8.62
C LEU A 17 -18.48 5.75 9.92
N ASP A 18 -19.39 6.56 10.48
CA ASP A 18 -20.10 6.25 11.72
C ASP A 18 -21.05 5.06 11.54
N VAL A 19 -21.73 5.00 10.39
CA VAL A 19 -22.58 3.85 10.00
C VAL A 19 -21.75 2.58 9.87
N MET A 20 -20.56 2.68 9.26
CA MET A 20 -19.66 1.56 9.08
C MET A 20 -19.13 1.03 10.43
N ILE A 21 -18.83 1.92 11.38
CA ILE A 21 -18.32 1.60 12.72
C ILE A 21 -19.42 1.03 13.64
N MET A 22 -20.66 1.50 13.51
CA MET A 22 -21.84 0.94 14.18
C MET A 22 -22.15 -0.51 13.77
N GLY A 23 -21.61 -0.97 12.63
CA GLY A 23 -21.71 -2.36 12.20
C GLY A 23 -21.17 -3.35 13.26
N LYS A 24 -22.01 -4.31 13.65
CA LYS A 24 -21.66 -5.33 14.66
C LYS A 24 -20.52 -6.27 14.23
N ASN A 25 -20.30 -6.45 12.93
CA ASN A 25 -19.32 -7.41 12.42
C ASN A 25 -17.99 -6.73 12.05
N PHE A 26 -16.97 -6.96 12.87
CA PHE A 26 -15.62 -6.44 12.66
C PHE A 26 -14.98 -6.90 11.34
N LEU A 27 -15.24 -8.15 10.92
CA LEU A 27 -14.70 -8.69 9.67
C LEU A 27 -15.24 -7.95 8.45
N THR A 28 -16.51 -7.51 8.50
CA THR A 28 -17.12 -6.75 7.42
C THR A 28 -16.44 -5.40 7.21
N ILE A 29 -16.08 -4.71 8.30
CA ILE A 29 -15.38 -3.41 8.25
C ILE A 29 -13.98 -3.58 7.63
N ALA A 30 -13.21 -4.57 8.10
CA ALA A 30 -11.90 -4.86 7.54
C ALA A 30 -11.98 -5.20 6.04
N LEU A 31 -13.00 -5.94 5.61
CA LEU A 31 -13.20 -6.29 4.21
C LEU A 31 -13.59 -5.07 3.35
N ILE A 32 -14.43 -4.17 3.85
CA ILE A 32 -14.75 -2.90 3.18
C ILE A 32 -13.47 -2.08 2.98
N ILE A 33 -12.67 -1.92 4.04
CA ILE A 33 -11.40 -1.19 3.97
C ILE A 33 -10.47 -1.81 2.93
N PHE A 34 -10.35 -3.14 2.90
CA PHE A 34 -9.54 -3.84 1.92
C PHE A 34 -10.01 -3.56 0.49
N ILE A 35 -11.32 -3.64 0.22
CA ILE A 35 -11.90 -3.34 -1.09
C ILE A 35 -11.64 -1.89 -1.49
N LYS A 36 -11.80 -0.93 -0.58
CA LYS A 36 -11.50 0.49 -0.85
C LYS A 36 -10.03 0.70 -1.21
N CYS A 37 -9.11 0.08 -0.46
CA CYS A 37 -7.68 0.13 -0.75
C CYS A 37 -7.37 -0.47 -2.12
N LEU A 38 -8.00 -1.60 -2.45
CA LEU A 38 -7.83 -2.27 -3.73
C LEU A 38 -8.38 -1.44 -4.90
N ALA A 39 -9.56 -0.85 -4.75
CA ALA A 39 -10.14 0.06 -5.74
C ALA A 39 -9.26 1.31 -5.96
N HIS A 40 -8.71 1.89 -4.88
CA HIS A 40 -7.78 3.00 -4.96
C HIS A 40 -6.49 2.61 -5.68
N TRP A 41 -5.90 1.47 -5.32
CA TRP A 41 -4.68 0.96 -5.94
C TRP A 41 -4.87 0.66 -7.43
N ILE A 42 -5.97 0.02 -7.82
CA ILE A 42 -6.30 -0.23 -9.23
C ILE A 42 -6.45 1.09 -9.98
N SER A 43 -7.11 2.08 -9.40
CA SER A 43 -7.38 3.36 -10.08
C SER A 43 -6.14 4.23 -10.26
N THR A 44 -5.19 4.16 -9.32
CA THR A 44 -4.03 5.07 -9.27
C THR A 44 -2.73 4.42 -9.70
N VAL A 45 -2.48 3.18 -9.30
CA VAL A 45 -1.19 2.51 -9.45
C VAL A 45 -1.16 1.58 -10.64
N LEU A 46 -2.26 0.89 -10.96
CA LEU A 46 -2.30 -0.01 -12.11
C LEU A 46 -1.95 0.69 -13.44
N PRO A 47 -2.46 1.91 -13.75
CA PRO A 47 -2.04 2.64 -14.94
C PRO A 47 -0.53 2.93 -14.95
N LEU A 48 0.04 3.24 -13.78
CA LEU A 48 1.47 3.51 -13.63
C LEU A 48 2.32 2.26 -13.86
N ILE A 49 1.88 1.10 -13.37
CA ILE A 49 2.55 -0.20 -13.62
C ILE A 49 2.53 -0.54 -15.12
N ILE A 50 1.45 -0.22 -15.82
CA ILE A 50 1.35 -0.45 -17.28
C ILE A 50 2.33 0.43 -18.05
N VAL A 51 2.58 1.66 -17.59
CA VAL A 51 3.54 2.59 -18.23
C VAL A 51 4.99 2.24 -17.90
N ALA A 52 5.27 1.69 -16.72
CA ALA A 52 6.62 1.34 -16.27
C ALA A 52 7.48 0.52 -17.26
N PRO A 53 7.00 -0.56 -17.90
CA PRO A 53 7.80 -1.31 -18.88
C PRO A 53 8.20 -0.47 -20.10
N PHE A 54 7.35 0.48 -20.52
CA PHE A 54 7.71 1.41 -21.61
C PHE A 54 8.88 2.30 -21.20
N CYS A 55 8.85 2.85 -19.98
CA CYS A 55 9.97 3.61 -19.44
C CYS A 55 11.25 2.75 -19.32
N ALA A 56 11.11 1.49 -18.90
CA ALA A 56 12.24 0.58 -18.76
C ALA A 56 12.91 0.25 -20.11
N ILE A 57 12.13 0.13 -21.19
CA ILE A 57 12.66 -0.02 -22.56
C ILE A 57 13.42 1.25 -22.99
N LEU A 58 12.90 2.45 -22.68
CA LEU A 58 13.59 3.71 -22.97
C LEU A 58 14.93 3.84 -22.23
N LEU A 59 15.05 3.21 -21.06
CA LEU A 59 16.29 3.11 -20.27
C LEU A 59 17.21 1.97 -20.73
N ASN A 60 16.89 1.29 -21.84
CA ASN A 60 17.66 0.17 -22.39
C ASN A 60 17.89 -0.96 -21.37
N MET A 61 16.89 -1.24 -20.54
CA MET A 61 16.94 -2.33 -19.56
C MET A 61 16.79 -3.70 -20.22
N GLU A 62 17.50 -4.70 -19.70
CA GLU A 62 17.34 -6.08 -20.12
C GLU A 62 15.97 -6.64 -19.72
N LEU A 63 15.45 -7.63 -20.47
CA LEU A 63 14.11 -8.20 -20.26
C LEU A 63 13.89 -8.73 -18.83
N PHE A 64 14.91 -9.34 -18.21
CA PHE A 64 14.81 -9.82 -16.82
C PHE A 64 14.64 -8.66 -15.83
N ALA A 65 15.37 -7.56 -16.03
CA ALA A 65 15.25 -6.36 -15.21
C ALA A 65 13.90 -5.65 -15.40
N ILE A 66 13.34 -5.65 -16.62
CA ILE A 66 11.99 -5.14 -16.88
C ILE A 66 10.95 -5.95 -16.11
N LYS A 67 11.01 -7.29 -16.19
CA LYS A 67 10.10 -8.18 -15.46
C LYS A 67 10.21 -7.97 -13.95
N ALA A 68 11.44 -7.89 -13.43
CA ALA A 68 11.68 -7.64 -12.01
C ALA A 68 11.09 -6.29 -11.57
N THR A 69 11.23 -5.24 -12.39
CA THR A 69 10.65 -3.92 -12.13
C THR A 69 9.12 -3.98 -12.03
N VAL A 70 8.46 -4.64 -12.99
CA VAL A 70 7.00 -4.76 -13.01
C VAL A 70 6.49 -5.54 -11.78
N ILE A 71 7.13 -6.66 -11.44
CA ILE A 71 6.76 -7.47 -10.27
C ILE A 71 6.98 -6.68 -8.97
N SER A 72 8.13 -6.00 -8.85
CA SER A 72 8.47 -5.19 -7.69
C SER A 72 7.48 -4.05 -7.49
N LEU A 73 7.11 -3.35 -8.58
CA LEU A 73 6.07 -2.32 -8.54
C LEU A 73 4.72 -2.91 -8.13
N LEU A 74 4.30 -4.04 -8.71
CA LEU A 74 3.00 -4.66 -8.41
C LEU A 74 2.84 -4.95 -6.92
N PHE A 75 3.78 -5.70 -6.33
CA PHE A 75 3.68 -6.10 -4.92
C PHE A 75 4.08 -4.97 -3.97
N GLY A 76 5.15 -4.25 -4.28
CA GLY A 76 5.64 -3.16 -3.43
C GLY A 76 4.60 -2.05 -3.27
N THR A 77 3.99 -1.60 -4.36
CA THR A 77 2.97 -0.54 -4.26
C THR A 77 1.69 -1.00 -3.58
N PHE A 78 1.31 -2.27 -3.74
CA PHE A 78 0.16 -2.84 -3.03
C PHE A 78 0.42 -2.87 -1.52
N ALA A 79 1.61 -3.31 -1.09
CA ALA A 79 2.04 -3.25 0.30
C ALA A 79 2.03 -1.80 0.83
N ILE A 80 2.59 -0.85 0.09
CA ILE A 80 2.62 0.57 0.46
C ILE A 80 1.19 1.13 0.66
N THR A 81 0.25 0.74 -0.19
CA THR A 81 -1.15 1.19 -0.09
C THR A 81 -1.79 0.67 1.20
N LEU A 82 -1.57 -0.60 1.54
CA LEU A 82 -2.11 -1.21 2.76
C LEU A 82 -1.48 -0.61 4.03
N ILE A 83 -0.15 -0.40 4.03
CA ILE A 83 0.55 0.27 5.14
C ILE A 83 0.03 1.70 5.31
N GLY A 84 -0.12 2.44 4.20
CA GLY A 84 -0.63 3.79 4.22
C GLY A 84 -2.06 3.87 4.76
N ALA A 85 -2.90 2.86 4.49
CA ALA A 85 -4.28 2.83 4.97
C ALA A 85 -4.35 2.72 6.50
N VAL A 86 -3.46 1.95 7.11
CA VAL A 86 -3.30 1.89 8.57
C VAL A 86 -2.92 3.25 9.13
N GLY A 87 -1.94 3.91 8.52
CA GLY A 87 -1.54 5.26 8.93
C GLY A 87 -2.67 6.29 8.80
N ALA A 88 -3.45 6.22 7.72
CA ALA A 88 -4.57 7.13 7.47
C ALA A 88 -5.67 6.92 8.53
N ALA A 89 -5.98 5.67 8.86
CA ALA A 89 -6.91 5.33 9.93
C ALA A 89 -6.46 5.85 11.30
N LEU A 90 -5.17 5.74 11.64
CA LEU A 90 -4.62 6.23 12.91
C LEU A 90 -4.62 7.76 13.03
N THR A 91 -4.55 8.47 11.90
CA THR A 91 -4.39 9.94 11.89
C THR A 91 -5.69 10.70 11.68
N ILE A 92 -6.83 10.01 11.57
CA ILE A 92 -8.12 10.60 11.17
C ILE A 92 -8.73 11.58 12.20
N ALA A 93 -8.38 11.49 13.48
CA ALA A 93 -8.81 12.46 14.51
C ALA A 93 -7.86 13.64 14.68
N LEU A 94 -6.71 13.64 14.01
CA LEU A 94 -5.68 14.65 14.23
C LEU A 94 -5.85 15.83 13.26
N PRO A 95 -5.82 17.10 13.72
CA PRO A 95 -5.98 18.29 12.88
C PRO A 95 -4.83 18.53 11.87
N ARG A 96 -3.77 17.71 11.90
CA ARG A 96 -2.63 17.70 10.96
C ARG A 96 -2.28 16.28 10.49
N GLY A 97 -3.31 15.51 10.16
CA GLY A 97 -3.20 14.07 9.85
C GLY A 97 -2.11 13.73 8.83
N GLY A 98 -1.95 14.51 7.76
CA GLY A 98 -1.00 14.16 6.69
C GLY A 98 0.49 14.26 7.07
N MET A 99 0.86 15.18 7.96
CA MET A 99 2.25 15.27 8.44
C MET A 99 2.58 14.12 9.39
N MET A 100 1.66 13.78 10.30
CA MET A 100 1.82 12.62 11.19
C MET A 100 1.78 11.30 10.42
N LEU A 101 0.96 11.21 9.37
CA LEU A 101 0.89 10.06 8.48
C LEU A 101 2.26 9.74 7.91
N SER A 102 2.93 10.74 7.34
CA SER A 102 4.26 10.54 6.76
C SER A 102 5.26 10.07 7.81
N ILE A 103 5.25 10.63 9.02
CA ILE A 103 6.19 10.25 10.09
C ILE A 103 5.98 8.80 10.53
N ILE A 104 4.72 8.36 10.67
CA ILE A 104 4.37 7.00 11.10
C ILE A 104 4.64 5.98 9.99
N VAL A 105 4.28 6.30 8.76
CA VAL A 105 4.33 5.36 7.64
C VAL A 105 5.73 5.23 7.05
N LEU A 106 6.52 6.31 7.02
CA LEU A 106 7.87 6.30 6.45
C LEU A 106 8.76 5.13 6.93
N PRO A 107 8.92 4.84 8.24
CA PRO A 107 9.76 3.73 8.70
C PRO A 107 9.24 2.36 8.21
N LEU A 108 7.92 2.21 8.05
CA LEU A 108 7.31 0.99 7.53
C LEU A 108 7.45 0.85 6.01
N LEU A 109 7.63 1.96 5.28
CA LEU A 109 7.91 1.93 3.85
C LEU A 109 9.34 1.47 3.54
N ILE A 110 10.30 1.75 4.45
CA ILE A 110 11.72 1.46 4.23
C ILE A 110 11.94 -0.02 3.87
N PRO A 111 11.43 -1.03 4.60
CA PRO A 111 11.60 -2.43 4.24
C PRO A 111 11.07 -2.76 2.84
N VAL A 112 9.90 -2.24 2.47
CA VAL A 112 9.29 -2.47 1.16
C VAL A 112 10.17 -1.90 0.06
N LEU A 113 10.68 -0.68 0.25
CA LEU A 113 11.56 -0.02 -0.71
C LEU A 113 12.92 -0.74 -0.81
N ILE A 114 13.51 -1.15 0.31
CA ILE A 114 14.78 -1.88 0.33
C ILE A 114 14.66 -3.16 -0.48
N PHE A 115 13.68 -4.03 -0.19
CA PHE A 115 13.55 -5.30 -0.90
C PHE A 115 13.08 -5.10 -2.34
N GLY A 116 12.20 -4.13 -2.60
CA GLY A 116 11.72 -3.83 -3.95
C GLY A 116 12.83 -3.34 -4.88
N VAL A 117 13.66 -2.39 -4.43
CA VAL A 117 14.80 -1.87 -5.21
C VAL A 117 15.89 -2.94 -5.33
N SER A 118 16.19 -3.66 -4.25
CA SER A 118 17.20 -4.73 -4.27
C SER A 118 16.83 -5.85 -5.25
N ALA A 119 15.55 -6.19 -5.38
CA ALA A 119 15.07 -7.18 -6.33
C ALA A 119 15.32 -6.78 -7.79
N VAL A 120 15.12 -5.51 -8.12
CA VAL A 120 15.40 -4.97 -9.47
C VAL A 120 16.90 -4.88 -9.71
N HIS A 121 17.66 -4.40 -8.73
CA HIS A 121 19.11 -4.25 -8.84
C HIS A 121 19.82 -5.60 -9.05
N ALA A 122 19.50 -6.61 -8.24
CA ALA A 122 20.09 -7.93 -8.44
C ALA A 122 19.66 -8.58 -9.77
N ALA A 123 18.48 -8.25 -10.30
CA ALA A 123 18.06 -8.70 -11.63
C ALA A 123 18.86 -8.02 -12.77
N THR A 124 19.33 -6.78 -12.56
CA THR A 124 20.21 -6.09 -13.52
C THR A 124 21.63 -6.64 -13.52
N GLU A 125 22.14 -7.13 -12.39
CA GLU A 125 23.52 -7.63 -12.28
C GLU A 125 23.67 -9.08 -12.73
N THR A 126 22.70 -9.92 -12.38
CA THR A 126 22.80 -11.38 -12.58
C THR A 126 22.11 -11.89 -13.85
N ALA A 127 21.36 -11.03 -14.55
CA ALA A 127 20.50 -11.40 -15.68
C ALA A 127 19.50 -12.53 -15.35
N VAL A 128 19.18 -12.72 -14.06
CA VAL A 128 18.24 -13.72 -13.54
C VAL A 128 17.36 -13.04 -12.49
N ILE A 129 16.12 -13.52 -12.31
CA ILE A 129 15.21 -13.00 -11.29
C ILE A 129 15.68 -13.49 -9.90
N PRO A 130 16.13 -12.60 -9.00
CA PRO A 130 16.67 -12.98 -7.70
C PRO A 130 15.55 -13.35 -6.72
N ILE A 131 15.46 -14.62 -6.35
CA ILE A 131 14.32 -15.15 -5.59
C ILE A 131 14.22 -14.53 -4.17
N THR A 132 15.35 -14.35 -3.49
CA THR A 132 15.39 -13.92 -2.08
C THR A 132 14.70 -12.56 -1.81
N PRO A 133 15.07 -11.44 -2.46
CA PRO A 133 14.42 -10.16 -2.21
C PRO A 133 12.94 -10.16 -2.63
N PHE A 134 12.56 -10.92 -3.66
CA PHE A 134 11.16 -11.09 -4.04
C PHE A 134 10.34 -11.82 -2.98
N LEU A 135 10.90 -12.86 -2.34
CA LEU A 135 10.23 -13.57 -1.25
C LEU A 135 9.96 -12.66 -0.05
N PHE A 136 10.93 -11.81 0.32
CA PHE A 136 10.72 -10.83 1.40
C PHE A 136 9.66 -9.80 1.03
N LEU A 137 9.70 -9.25 -0.20
CA LEU A 137 8.69 -8.31 -0.68
C LEU A 137 7.29 -8.93 -0.66
N LEU A 138 7.16 -10.17 -1.12
CA LEU A 138 5.90 -10.91 -1.14
C LEU A 138 5.42 -11.22 0.29
N ALA A 139 6.31 -11.63 1.19
CA ALA A 139 5.99 -11.87 2.59
C ALA A 139 5.45 -10.61 3.28
N ILE A 140 6.09 -9.45 3.07
CA ILE A 140 5.62 -8.16 3.60
C ILE A 140 4.24 -7.82 3.01
N THR A 141 4.05 -8.02 1.70
CA THR A 141 2.78 -7.75 1.03
C THR A 141 1.65 -8.61 1.58
N LEU A 142 1.88 -9.91 1.75
CA LEU A 142 0.90 -10.83 2.33
C LEU A 142 0.58 -10.49 3.78
N LEU A 143 1.60 -10.17 4.58
CA LEU A 143 1.43 -9.74 5.96
C LEU A 143 0.51 -8.52 6.03
N PHE A 144 0.81 -7.47 5.28
CA PHE A 144 -0.03 -6.26 5.28
C PHE A 144 -1.39 -6.46 4.61
N SER A 145 -1.53 -7.43 3.69
CA SER A 145 -2.84 -7.75 3.10
C SER A 145 -3.83 -8.29 4.13
N ILE A 146 -3.34 -8.96 5.18
CA ILE A 146 -4.17 -9.49 6.26
C ILE A 146 -4.22 -8.49 7.41
N PHE A 147 -3.06 -8.09 7.92
CA PHE A 147 -2.99 -7.24 9.12
C PHE A 147 -3.36 -5.78 8.84
N GLY A 148 -3.11 -5.25 7.63
CA GLY A 148 -3.40 -3.87 7.27
C GLY A 148 -4.88 -3.50 7.45
N PRO A 149 -5.82 -4.17 6.78
CA PRO A 149 -7.24 -3.85 6.89
C PRO A 149 -7.80 -4.07 8.31
N ILE A 150 -7.30 -5.10 9.02
CA ILE A 150 -7.68 -5.40 10.41
C ILE A 150 -7.22 -4.27 11.34
N THR A 151 -5.95 -3.87 11.27
CA THR A 151 -5.40 -2.80 12.10
C THR A 151 -6.03 -1.45 11.79
N ALA A 152 -6.32 -1.15 10.51
CA ALA A 152 -7.07 0.03 10.11
C ALA A 152 -8.49 0.03 10.71
N ALA A 153 -9.18 -1.12 10.70
CA ALA A 153 -10.51 -1.23 11.32
C ALA A 153 -10.48 -1.00 12.84
N VAL A 154 -9.47 -1.53 13.54
CA VAL A 154 -9.28 -1.27 14.99
C VAL A 154 -9.00 0.20 15.24
N ALA A 155 -8.07 0.79 14.47
CA ALA A 155 -7.70 2.19 14.60
C ALA A 155 -8.92 3.11 14.43
N LEU A 156 -9.72 2.89 13.39
CA LEU A 156 -10.96 3.66 13.17
C LEU A 156 -11.91 3.59 14.36
N LYS A 157 -12.13 2.39 14.94
CA LYS A 157 -12.99 2.23 16.13
C LYS A 157 -12.46 2.93 17.37
N CYS A 158 -11.15 2.94 17.58
CA CYS A 158 -10.53 3.59 18.74
C CYS A 158 -10.50 5.11 18.61
N THR A 159 -10.45 5.62 17.38
CA THR A 159 -10.27 7.04 17.08
C THR A 159 -11.59 7.78 16.82
N SER A 160 -12.68 7.04 16.55
CA SER A 160 -14.05 7.58 16.41
C SER A 160 -14.88 7.54 17.71
N GLY A 161 -14.29 7.07 18.82
CA GLY A 161 -14.93 6.96 20.12
C GLY A 161 -14.74 8.17 21.03
#